data_AF-A0A2T2WBU3-F1
#
_entry.id   AF-A0A2T2WBU3-F1
#
_cell.length_a   1.000
_cell.length_b   1.000
_cell.length_c   1.000
_cell.angle_alpha   90.00
_cell.angle_beta   90.00
_cell.angle_gamma   90.00
#
_symmetry.space_group_name_H-M   'P 1'
#
loop_
_entity.id
_entity.type
_entity.pdbx_description
1 polymer ?
#
loop_
_entity_poly.entity_id
_entity_poly.type
_entity_poly.pdbx_seq_one_letter_code
_entity_poly.pdbx_strand_id
1 'polypeptide(L)'
;MKSLIARLFALVLVAVVGLTGCSAGTSGMLTGDYRQDTLMLVNSLRNSIELSDDDPAKLEAQAEAKAVISDFASRYRRDASVANLSSFTTMRTALNAIAGHYSSYPNRPLPEKLKTRVEQELKQVESALNRGA
;
A
#
# COMPACT_ATOMS: atom_id res chain seq x y z
N MET A 1 -33.70 5.37 14.61
CA MET A 1 -32.55 5.37 15.54
C MET A 1 -31.33 4.57 15.06
N LYS A 2 -31.18 4.27 13.76
CA LYS A 2 -30.00 3.56 13.19
C LYS A 2 -29.11 4.48 12.34
N SER A 3 -29.71 5.49 11.71
CA SER A 3 -29.02 6.51 10.90
C SER A 3 -28.24 7.55 11.71
N LEU A 4 -28.63 7.79 12.97
CA LEU A 4 -27.92 8.72 13.86
C LEU A 4 -26.62 8.10 14.38
N ILE A 5 -26.60 6.79 14.60
CA ILE A 5 -25.41 6.03 15.02
C ILE A 5 -24.42 5.96 13.84
N ALA A 6 -24.88 5.66 12.63
CA ALA A 6 -24.04 5.67 11.43
C ALA A 6 -23.43 7.06 11.14
N ARG A 7 -24.19 8.14 11.39
CA ARG A 7 -23.69 9.52 11.23
C ARG A 7 -22.71 9.94 12.33
N LEU A 8 -22.89 9.45 13.56
CA LEU A 8 -21.92 9.65 14.65
C LEU A 8 -20.62 8.87 14.39
N PHE A 9 -20.70 7.64 13.87
CA PHE A 9 -19.53 6.89 13.44
C PHE A 9 -18.80 7.57 12.27
N ALA A 10 -19.52 8.10 11.28
CA ALA A 10 -18.93 8.87 10.19
C ALA A 10 -18.25 10.16 10.70
N LEU A 11 -18.85 10.86 11.67
CA LEU A 11 -18.27 12.06 12.27
C LEU A 11 -17.02 11.76 13.11
N VAL A 12 -17.00 10.65 13.85
CA VAL A 12 -15.81 10.21 14.60
C VAL A 12 -14.70 9.77 13.65
N LEU A 13 -15.04 9.11 12.54
CA LEU A 13 -14.05 8.65 11.54
C LEU A 13 -13.45 9.83 10.77
N VAL A 14 -14.25 10.85 10.44
CA VAL A 14 -13.76 12.11 9.84
C VAL A 14 -12.95 12.93 10.84
N ALA A 15 -13.28 12.91 12.13
CA ALA A 15 -12.50 13.61 13.16
C ALA A 15 -11.13 12.94 13.41
N VAL A 16 -11.04 11.61 13.34
CA VAL A 16 -9.77 10.88 13.48
C VAL A 16 -8.86 11.08 12.26
N VAL A 17 -9.43 11.19 11.05
CA VAL A 17 -8.67 11.49 9.82
C VAL A 17 -8.33 12.98 9.71
N GLY A 18 -9.19 13.87 10.22
CA GLY A 18 -8.96 15.32 10.24
C GLY A 18 -7.92 15.79 11.26
N LEU A 19 -7.75 15.08 12.38
CA LEU A 19 -6.74 15.45 13.40
C LEU A 19 -5.34 14.90 13.09
N THR A 20 -5.19 13.93 12.20
CA THR A 20 -3.87 13.43 11.74
C THR A 20 -3.40 14.10 10.45
N GLY A 21 -4.27 14.87 9.79
CA GLY A 21 -4.02 15.45 8.47
C GLY A 21 -3.59 16.91 8.46
N CYS A 22 -2.56 17.31 9.21
CA CYS A 22 -1.85 18.58 8.98
C CYS A 22 -0.49 18.64 9.70
N SER A 23 0.52 17.94 9.18
CA SER A 23 1.90 18.46 9.02
C SER A 23 2.86 17.36 8.55
N ALA A 24 3.59 17.67 7.47
CA ALA A 24 4.87 17.07 7.08
C ALA A 24 4.89 15.56 6.76
N GLY A 25 4.59 15.22 5.50
CA GLY A 25 5.05 13.98 4.86
C GLY A 25 4.39 12.69 5.36
N THR A 26 4.43 11.66 4.51
CA THR A 26 4.02 10.28 4.81
C THR A 26 4.83 9.60 5.92
N SER A 27 5.70 10.36 6.62
CA SER A 27 6.64 9.90 7.64
C SER A 27 5.99 9.29 8.89
N GLY A 28 4.66 9.32 9.01
CA GLY A 28 3.91 8.66 10.08
C GLY A 28 3.49 7.22 9.82
N MET A 29 3.52 6.71 8.58
CA MET A 29 3.01 5.36 8.27
C MET A 29 4.07 4.25 8.28
N LEU A 30 5.35 4.59 8.09
CA LEU A 30 6.46 3.64 8.08
C LEU A 30 7.21 3.67 9.41
N THR A 31 7.25 2.56 10.14
CA THR A 31 7.64 2.56 11.56
C THR A 31 9.13 2.69 11.79
N GLY A 32 9.97 2.15 10.91
CA GLY A 32 11.27 1.70 11.43
C GLY A 32 11.72 0.45 10.75
N ASP A 33 10.82 -0.51 10.83
CA ASP A 33 11.10 -1.91 10.74
C ASP A 33 10.73 -2.40 9.35
N TYR A 34 11.76 -2.78 8.59
CA TYR A 34 11.59 -3.26 7.23
C TYR A 34 10.58 -4.40 7.13
N ARG A 35 10.63 -5.36 8.06
CA ARG A 35 9.73 -6.52 8.07
C ARG A 35 8.30 -6.06 8.32
N GLN A 36 8.09 -5.24 9.34
CA GLN A 36 6.75 -4.74 9.70
C GLN A 36 6.16 -3.89 8.57
N ASP A 37 6.93 -2.94 8.04
CA ASP A 37 6.50 -2.03 6.98
C ASP A 37 6.20 -2.80 5.69
N THR A 38 7.01 -3.81 5.36
CA THR A 38 6.77 -4.64 4.17
C THR A 38 5.50 -5.48 4.33
N LEU A 39 5.27 -6.10 5.49
CA LEU A 39 4.05 -6.86 5.74
C LEU A 39 2.79 -5.98 5.74
N MET A 40 2.89 -4.76 6.27
CA MET A 40 1.81 -3.78 6.21
C MET A 40 1.44 -3.44 4.77
N LEU A 41 2.45 -3.19 3.93
CA LEU A 41 2.26 -2.90 2.50
C LEU A 41 1.68 -4.09 1.74
N VAL A 42 2.16 -5.33 1.99
CA VAL A 42 1.60 -6.54 1.36
C VAL A 42 0.10 -6.65 1.66
N ASN A 43 -0.28 -6.50 2.93
CA ASN A 43 -1.69 -6.60 3.35
C ASN A 43 -2.55 -5.48 2.75
N SER A 44 -2.04 -4.26 2.74
CA SER A 44 -2.71 -3.10 2.12
C SER A 44 -2.94 -3.32 0.61
N LEU A 45 -1.94 -3.83 -0.11
CA LEU A 45 -2.04 -4.13 -1.53
C LEU A 45 -3.05 -5.24 -1.83
N ARG A 46 -3.06 -6.33 -1.05
CA ARG A 46 -4.04 -7.40 -1.20
C ARG A 46 -5.47 -6.89 -1.02
N ASN A 47 -5.71 -6.17 0.08
CA ASN A 47 -7.01 -5.57 0.36
C ASN A 47 -7.42 -4.63 -0.79
N SER A 48 -6.49 -3.82 -1.32
CA SER A 48 -6.79 -2.91 -2.42
C SER A 48 -7.07 -3.62 -3.75
N ILE A 49 -6.52 -4.81 -4.00
CA ILE A 49 -6.77 -5.59 -5.23
C ILE A 49 -8.14 -6.28 -5.17
N GLU A 50 -8.64 -6.59 -3.97
CA GLU A 50 -9.93 -7.26 -3.73
C GLU A 50 -11.13 -6.30 -3.64
N LEU A 51 -10.91 -5.01 -3.41
CA LEU A 51 -11.98 -4.01 -3.34
C LEU A 51 -12.62 -3.73 -4.72
N SER A 52 -13.95 -3.54 -4.71
CA SER A 52 -14.73 -3.21 -5.92
C SER A 52 -14.40 -1.81 -6.44
N ASP A 53 -14.41 -1.64 -7.76
CA ASP A 53 -13.90 -0.45 -8.46
C ASP A 53 -14.78 0.83 -8.36
N ASP A 54 -15.94 0.75 -7.70
CA ASP A 54 -17.01 1.76 -7.75
C ASP A 54 -16.96 2.85 -6.64
N ASP A 55 -15.79 3.15 -6.06
CA ASP A 55 -15.66 4.18 -5.01
C ASP A 55 -15.07 5.51 -5.54
N PRO A 56 -15.77 6.66 -5.42
CA PRO A 56 -15.22 7.98 -5.76
C PRO A 56 -13.98 8.38 -4.92
N ALA A 57 -13.77 7.82 -3.73
CA ALA A 57 -12.59 8.04 -2.89
C ALA A 57 -11.33 7.29 -3.40
N LYS A 58 -11.46 6.47 -4.44
CA LYS A 58 -10.38 5.64 -5.00
C LYS A 58 -9.18 6.45 -5.49
N LEU A 59 -9.41 7.61 -6.13
CA LEU A 59 -8.31 8.43 -6.66
C LEU A 59 -7.42 8.98 -5.53
N GLU A 60 -8.04 9.37 -4.41
CA GLU A 60 -7.33 9.84 -3.23
C GLU A 60 -6.56 8.69 -2.56
N ALA A 61 -7.22 7.55 -2.34
CA ALA A 61 -6.59 6.35 -1.79
C ALA A 61 -5.41 5.83 -2.66
N GLN A 62 -5.54 5.92 -3.99
CA GLN A 62 -4.46 5.58 -4.91
C GLN A 62 -3.28 6.56 -4.83
N ALA A 63 -3.55 7.86 -4.67
CA ALA A 63 -2.50 8.86 -4.53
C ALA A 63 -1.74 8.68 -3.20
N GLU A 64 -2.46 8.41 -2.12
CA GLU A 64 -1.87 8.09 -0.81
C GLU A 64 -1.03 6.82 -0.87
N ALA A 65 -1.56 5.73 -1.45
CA ALA A 65 -0.83 4.49 -1.63
C ALA A 65 0.46 4.69 -2.44
N LYS A 66 0.42 5.46 -3.54
CA LYS A 66 1.61 5.81 -4.32
C LYS A 66 2.65 6.57 -3.50
N ALA A 67 2.21 7.49 -2.65
CA ALA A 67 3.10 8.25 -1.78
C ALA A 67 3.79 7.34 -0.76
N VAL A 68 3.05 6.46 -0.06
CA VAL A 68 3.59 5.49 0.90
C VAL A 68 4.57 4.53 0.23
N ILE A 69 4.24 4.04 -0.98
CA ILE A 69 5.12 3.17 -1.78
C ILE A 69 6.43 3.86 -2.15
N SER A 70 6.35 5.13 -2.59
CA SER A 70 7.53 5.92 -2.94
C SER A 70 8.42 6.17 -1.72
N ASP A 71 7.80 6.47 -0.57
CA ASP A 71 8.52 6.68 0.68
C ASP A 71 9.22 5.39 1.15
N PHE A 72 8.51 4.26 1.14
CA PHE A 72 9.07 2.94 1.44
C PHE A 72 10.27 2.62 0.54
N ALA A 73 10.11 2.77 -0.77
CA ALA A 73 11.19 2.50 -1.72
C ALA A 73 12.37 3.45 -1.51
N SER A 74 12.11 4.75 -1.24
CA SER A 74 13.16 5.75 -1.06
C SER A 74 13.97 5.53 0.23
N ARG A 75 13.28 5.11 1.28
CA ARG A 75 13.86 4.78 2.59
C ARG A 75 14.73 3.54 2.52
N TYR A 76 14.15 2.41 2.12
CA TYR A 76 14.83 1.12 2.20
C TYR A 76 15.86 0.87 1.09
N ARG A 77 15.83 1.61 -0.03
CA ARG A 77 16.90 1.54 -1.05
C ARG A 77 18.25 2.09 -0.55
N ARG A 78 18.24 2.96 0.47
CA ARG A 78 19.46 3.59 1.01
C ARG A 78 20.17 2.70 2.02
N ASP A 79 19.45 1.72 2.57
CA ASP A 79 19.99 0.74 3.49
C ASP A 79 20.53 -0.45 2.71
N ALA A 80 21.85 -0.62 2.70
CA ALA A 80 22.51 -1.72 1.99
C ALA A 80 22.15 -3.11 2.56
N SER A 81 21.74 -3.19 3.83
CA SER A 81 21.30 -4.44 4.43
C SER A 81 19.93 -4.90 3.89
N VAL A 82 19.08 -3.95 3.50
CA VAL A 82 17.75 -4.21 2.94
C VAL A 82 17.76 -4.25 1.42
N ALA A 83 18.53 -3.37 0.78
CA ALA A 83 18.54 -3.21 -0.68
C ALA A 83 18.97 -4.49 -1.42
N ASN A 84 19.76 -5.36 -0.77
CA ASN A 84 20.22 -6.64 -1.33
C ASN A 84 19.26 -7.81 -1.06
N LEU A 85 18.18 -7.59 -0.29
CA LEU A 85 17.23 -8.63 0.01
C LEU A 85 16.38 -8.98 -1.21
N SER A 86 16.17 -10.27 -1.41
CA SER A 86 15.27 -10.77 -2.45
C SER A 86 13.83 -10.30 -2.21
N SER A 87 13.39 -10.24 -0.94
CA SER A 87 12.10 -9.68 -0.53
C SER A 87 11.94 -8.23 -0.99
N PHE A 88 12.97 -7.39 -0.84
CA PHE A 88 12.91 -5.99 -1.27
C PHE A 88 12.84 -5.87 -2.79
N THR A 89 13.66 -6.64 -3.50
CA THR A 89 13.70 -6.62 -4.98
C THR A 89 12.39 -7.13 -5.59
N THR A 90 11.83 -8.21 -5.05
CA THR A 90 10.53 -8.75 -5.48
C THR A 90 9.39 -7.77 -5.18
N MET A 91 9.38 -7.16 -4.00
CA MET A 91 8.39 -6.13 -3.66
C MET A 91 8.45 -4.96 -4.65
N ARG A 92 9.64 -4.46 -4.99
CA ARG A 92 9.79 -3.40 -6.00
C ARG A 92 9.27 -3.81 -7.38
N THR A 93 9.46 -5.06 -7.78
CA THR A 93 8.92 -5.59 -9.05
C THR A 93 7.40 -5.51 -9.07
N ALA A 94 6.74 -5.95 -8.00
CA ALA A 94 5.29 -5.88 -7.86
C ALA A 94 4.77 -4.43 -7.90
N LEU A 95 5.41 -3.56 -7.13
CA LEU A 95 5.06 -2.14 -7.07
C LEU A 95 5.22 -1.42 -8.41
N ASN A 96 6.33 -1.68 -9.12
CA ASN A 96 6.57 -1.11 -10.45
C ASN A 96 5.57 -1.61 -11.48
N ALA A 97 5.16 -2.87 -11.39
CA ALA A 97 4.16 -3.43 -12.28
C ALA A 97 2.79 -2.74 -12.15
N ILE A 98 2.37 -2.50 -10.90
CA ILE A 98 1.13 -1.77 -10.60
C ILE A 98 1.25 -0.32 -11.05
N ALA A 99 2.35 0.35 -10.73
CA ALA A 99 2.60 1.73 -11.13
C ALA A 99 2.61 1.90 -12.66
N GLY A 100 3.22 0.97 -13.39
CA GLY A 100 3.24 0.96 -14.85
C GLY A 100 1.86 0.84 -15.48
N HIS A 101 0.99 -0.01 -14.90
CA HIS A 101 -0.40 -0.14 -15.34
C HIS A 101 -1.17 1.17 -15.13
N TYR A 102 -1.14 1.75 -13.93
CA TYR A 102 -1.87 2.98 -13.64
C TYR A 102 -1.27 4.24 -14.29
N SER A 103 -0.01 4.20 -14.71
CA SER A 103 0.59 5.25 -15.55
C SER A 103 -0.03 5.23 -16.96
N SER A 104 -0.21 4.03 -17.51
CA SER A 104 -0.74 3.84 -18.88
C SER A 104 -2.27 3.91 -18.93
N TYR A 105 -2.93 3.41 -17.88
CA TYR A 105 -4.38 3.27 -17.78
C TYR A 105 -4.89 3.69 -16.39
N PRO A 106 -4.90 5.01 -16.07
CA PRO A 106 -5.22 5.50 -14.72
C PRO A 106 -6.60 5.09 -14.21
N ASN A 107 -7.59 5.04 -15.10
CA ASN A 107 -8.99 4.77 -14.77
C ASN A 107 -9.42 3.34 -15.12
N ARG A 108 -8.48 2.41 -15.36
CA ARG A 108 -8.81 1.01 -15.63
C ARG A 108 -8.42 0.10 -14.48
N PRO A 109 -9.23 -0.92 -14.18
CA PRO A 109 -8.85 -1.94 -13.21
C PRO A 109 -7.59 -2.70 -13.63
N LEU A 110 -6.91 -3.27 -12.64
CA LEU A 110 -5.76 -4.14 -12.88
C LEU A 110 -6.21 -5.39 -13.66
N PRO A 111 -5.53 -5.77 -14.75
CA PRO A 111 -5.84 -7.01 -15.47
C PRO A 111 -5.67 -8.24 -14.57
N GLU A 112 -6.53 -9.24 -14.69
CA GLU A 112 -6.48 -10.46 -13.86
C GLU A 112 -5.13 -11.19 -13.93
N LYS A 113 -4.47 -11.18 -15.09
CA LYS A 113 -3.12 -11.72 -15.24
C LYS A 113 -2.09 -10.97 -14.39
N LEU A 114 -2.22 -9.64 -14.33
CA LEU A 114 -1.35 -8.79 -13.52
C LEU A 114 -1.62 -9.00 -12.03
N LYS A 115 -2.89 -9.05 -11.61
CA LYS A 115 -3.28 -9.37 -10.23
C LYS A 115 -2.67 -10.69 -9.78
N THR A 116 -2.83 -11.74 -10.59
CA THR A 116 -2.29 -13.08 -10.30
C THR A 116 -0.77 -13.05 -10.14
N ARG A 117 -0.05 -12.34 -11.02
CA ARG A 117 1.41 -12.24 -10.94
C ARG A 117 1.84 -11.47 -9.68
N VAL A 118 1.22 -10.33 -9.41
CA VAL A 118 1.49 -9.53 -8.21
C VAL A 118 1.24 -10.36 -6.96
N GLU A 119 0.14 -11.10 -6.89
CA GLU A 119 -0.16 -11.96 -5.75
C GLU A 119 0.91 -13.04 -5.51
N GLN A 120 1.47 -13.62 -6.58
CA GLN A 120 2.60 -14.55 -6.48
C GLN A 120 3.86 -13.86 -5.94
N GLU A 121 4.16 -12.65 -6.42
CA GLU A 121 5.29 -11.85 -5.96
C GLU A 121 5.12 -11.49 -4.46
N LEU A 122 3.94 -11.08 -4.03
CA LEU A 122 3.63 -10.78 -2.62
C LEU A 122 3.79 -12.01 -1.73
N LYS A 123 3.33 -13.19 -2.16
CA LYS A 123 3.55 -14.46 -1.44
C LYS A 123 5.04 -14.79 -1.29
N GLN A 124 5.85 -14.55 -2.32
CA GLN A 124 7.29 -14.75 -2.25
C GLN A 124 7.95 -13.80 -1.24
N VAL A 125 7.51 -12.54 -1.21
CA VAL A 125 7.96 -11.54 -0.23
C VAL A 125 7.65 -12.00 1.19
N GLU A 126 6.41 -12.39 1.49
CA GLU A 126 6.02 -12.90 2.82
C GLU A 126 6.84 -14.12 3.24
N SER A 127 7.02 -15.07 2.31
CA SER A 127 7.82 -16.27 2.57
C SER A 127 9.30 -15.95 2.82
N ALA A 128 9.86 -14.98 2.10
CA ALA A 128 11.24 -14.51 2.34
C ALA A 128 11.37 -13.84 3.72
N LEU A 129 10.44 -12.94 4.07
CA LEU A 129 10.43 -12.29 5.38
C LEU A 129 10.30 -13.32 6.50
N ASN A 130 9.39 -14.28 6.39
CA ASN A 130 9.19 -15.32 7.43
C ASN A 130 10.42 -16.23 7.63
N ARG A 131 11.32 -16.31 6.67
CA ARG A 131 12.60 -17.03 6.78
C ARG A 131 13.72 -16.20 7.42
N GLY A 132 13.44 -14.95 7.79
CA GLY A 132 14.42 -14.05 8.42
C GLY A 132 15.31 -13.30 7.44
N ALA A 133 14.87 -13.15 6.18
CA ALA A 133 15.52 -12.26 5.22
C ALA A 133 15.33 -10.80 5.61
#